data_AF-A0A3S0B461-F1
#
_entry.id   AF-A0A3S0B461-F1
#
_cell.length_a   1.000
_cell.length_b   1.000
_cell.length_c   1.000
_cell.angle_alpha   90.00
_cell.angle_beta   90.00
_cell.angle_gamma   90.00
#
_symmetry.space_group_name_H-M   'P 1'
#
loop_
_entity.id
_entity.type
_entity.pdbx_description
1 polymer ?
#
loop_
_entity_poly.entity_id
_entity_poly.type
_entity_poly.pdbx_seq_one_letter_code
_entity_poly.pdbx_strand_id
1 'polypeptide(L)'
;MTLKVGDISYYTRTISESDIHNFVSVTGDFNPMTVNKFYMNLVGQKKSLVPNVFLQGLISASLGAKMPGFGTIYLGQETEFLIDVYEDDTIIIQSEVIEIQEKKSFNIALIRVNCYNQNNTLVATGVATVIPPKEKITKMVIKPEFKGAVSKNPHPLGCKEAVARQIEFVKQQGKYEGPKKVLIIGASSGYGLATRISTAFGSGADTIGVSFELGVSDKRVGTAGWWNNIWFKEFAQQDGLIAKNFVGDAFSTQIKQDVIKYVKEKFGGKIDLIVYSLASGRRTDPKDGKTYNSVLKNIDHEVNAPTIDLAAQKLTMSKMEKASKEEIANTVKVMGGEDWKLWIEALKDADVLAEGCVTTAYSYEGPRAMYDIYEGGTIGAAKRDLEQKAKEIQEELNSLNGQGFVAVAKALVTKASAYIPLFPIYCSILYKVMKKNGTHENCIAQINRFLREMVYGDKRIVDDSGRVRPDNWEMDAAVQAEVEQGMATISDENLFDVSDFQGFLDEFLELNGFGFDNIDYDVPVDIEALEKLTY
;
A
#
# COMPACT_ATOMS: atom_id res chain seq x y z
N MET A 1 -22.36 20.59 -8.85
CA MET A 1 -22.14 21.94 -9.43
C MET A 1 -22.81 21.94 -10.81
N THR A 2 -23.68 22.91 -11.10
CA THR A 2 -24.29 23.05 -12.43
C THR A 2 -23.23 23.64 -13.36
N LEU A 3 -22.86 22.92 -14.42
CA LEU A 3 -21.88 23.36 -15.42
C LEU A 3 -22.31 24.71 -16.03
N LYS A 4 -21.39 25.66 -16.18
CA LYS A 4 -21.65 26.99 -16.77
C LYS A 4 -20.71 27.27 -17.93
N VAL A 5 -21.17 28.09 -18.87
CA VAL A 5 -20.31 28.67 -19.89
C VAL A 5 -19.22 29.52 -19.21
N GLY A 6 -17.97 29.32 -19.63
CA GLY A 6 -16.78 29.93 -19.04
C GLY A 6 -16.13 29.12 -17.93
N ASP A 7 -16.71 27.99 -17.50
CA ASP A 7 -16.04 27.09 -16.56
C ASP A 7 -14.77 26.51 -17.22
N ILE A 8 -13.66 26.52 -16.47
CA ILE A 8 -12.36 26.03 -16.92
C ILE A 8 -11.88 24.94 -15.96
N SER A 9 -11.34 23.86 -16.52
CA SER A 9 -10.69 22.79 -15.78
C SER A 9 -9.34 22.43 -16.42
N TYR A 10 -8.44 21.88 -15.60
CA TYR A 10 -7.14 21.42 -16.02
C TYR A 10 -6.94 19.94 -15.68
N TYR A 11 -6.30 19.20 -16.58
CA TYR A 11 -5.89 17.81 -16.40
C TYR A 11 -4.47 17.62 -16.88
N THR A 12 -3.59 17.09 -16.04
CA THR A 12 -2.17 16.92 -16.36
C THR A 12 -1.76 15.46 -16.30
N ARG A 13 -0.98 14.99 -17.28
CA ARG A 13 -0.42 13.64 -17.30
C ARG A 13 0.92 13.57 -18.04
N THR A 14 1.91 12.92 -17.42
CA THR A 14 3.16 12.50 -18.07
C THR A 14 2.97 11.16 -18.76
N ILE A 15 3.42 11.05 -20.01
CA ILE A 15 3.25 9.85 -20.83
C ILE A 15 4.46 8.92 -20.65
N SER A 16 4.23 7.71 -20.15
CA SER A 16 5.30 6.71 -19.98
C SER A 16 5.39 5.74 -21.16
N GLU A 17 6.54 5.05 -21.29
CA GLU A 17 6.70 3.93 -22.24
C GLU A 17 5.59 2.88 -22.09
N SER A 18 5.20 2.59 -20.85
CA SER A 18 4.14 1.61 -20.55
C SER A 18 2.77 2.06 -21.05
N ASP A 19 2.48 3.36 -21.03
CA ASP A 19 1.22 3.89 -21.56
C ASP A 19 1.15 3.69 -23.08
N ILE A 20 2.26 3.94 -23.78
CA ILE A 20 2.39 3.77 -25.22
C ILE A 20 2.20 2.28 -25.58
N HIS A 21 2.91 1.38 -24.90
CA HIS A 21 2.80 -0.07 -25.12
C HIS A 21 1.38 -0.60 -24.85
N ASN A 22 0.71 -0.13 -23.81
CA ASN A 22 -0.67 -0.52 -23.54
C ASN A 22 -1.62 -0.01 -24.63
N PHE A 23 -1.42 1.22 -25.11
CA PHE A 23 -2.25 1.79 -26.16
C PHE A 23 -2.11 1.01 -27.48
N VAL A 24 -0.90 0.84 -27.99
CA VAL A 24 -0.65 0.11 -29.26
C VAL A 24 -1.09 -1.34 -29.19
N SER A 25 -1.02 -1.98 -28.01
CA SER A 25 -1.54 -3.34 -27.81
C SER A 25 -3.06 -3.41 -27.96
N VAL A 26 -3.78 -2.37 -27.53
CA VAL A 26 -5.24 -2.28 -27.63
C VAL A 26 -5.67 -1.86 -29.04
N THR A 27 -4.96 -0.93 -29.68
CA THR A 27 -5.34 -0.37 -30.98
C THR A 27 -4.80 -1.15 -32.17
N GLY A 28 -3.74 -1.92 -31.99
CA GLY A 28 -2.99 -2.56 -33.07
C GLY A 28 -2.09 -1.60 -33.86
N ASP A 29 -1.94 -0.34 -33.42
CA ASP A 29 -1.08 0.66 -34.08
C ASP A 29 0.40 0.45 -33.72
N PHE A 30 1.01 -0.56 -34.33
CA PHE A 30 2.43 -0.89 -34.13
C PHE A 30 3.36 -0.09 -35.05
N ASN A 31 3.10 1.21 -35.24
CA ASN A 31 3.99 2.07 -36.02
C ASN A 31 5.45 1.94 -35.53
N PRO A 32 6.42 1.65 -36.43
CA PRO A 32 7.81 1.48 -36.05
C PRO A 32 8.43 2.67 -35.31
N MET A 33 7.95 3.89 -35.56
CA MET A 33 8.37 5.11 -34.84
C MET A 33 7.90 5.16 -33.38
N THR A 34 6.97 4.29 -33.00
CA THR A 34 6.39 4.21 -31.67
C THR A 34 6.92 3.02 -30.88
N VAL A 35 7.12 1.85 -31.52
CA VAL A 35 7.42 0.59 -30.79
C VAL A 35 8.76 -0.06 -31.12
N ASN A 36 9.42 0.33 -32.22
CA ASN A 36 10.62 -0.37 -32.71
C ASN A 36 11.89 0.45 -32.45
N LYS A 37 12.57 0.17 -31.33
CA LYS A 37 13.82 0.85 -30.95
C LYS A 37 14.94 0.72 -31.98
N PHE A 38 15.02 -0.40 -32.70
CA PHE A 38 16.01 -0.57 -33.77
C PHE A 38 15.74 0.38 -34.94
N TYR A 39 14.48 0.46 -35.37
CA TYR A 39 14.06 1.37 -36.44
C TYR A 39 14.23 2.84 -36.04
N MET A 40 13.84 3.22 -34.82
CA MET A 40 14.03 4.56 -34.29
C MET A 40 15.50 4.99 -34.29
N ASN A 41 16.39 4.10 -33.84
CA ASN A 41 17.84 4.37 -33.85
C ASN A 41 18.39 4.55 -35.28
N LEU A 42 17.90 3.78 -36.25
CA LEU A 42 18.29 3.93 -37.67
C LEU A 42 17.96 5.31 -38.23
N VAL A 43 16.86 5.92 -37.77
CA VAL A 43 16.43 7.26 -38.22
C VAL A 43 16.83 8.38 -37.26
N GLY A 44 17.67 8.10 -36.26
CA GLY A 44 18.18 9.09 -35.30
C GLY A 44 17.17 9.53 -34.23
N GLN A 45 16.04 8.85 -34.11
CA GLN A 45 15.00 9.10 -33.11
C GLN A 45 15.37 8.42 -31.79
N LYS A 46 15.37 9.17 -30.68
CA LYS A 46 15.75 8.64 -29.35
C LYS A 46 14.56 8.24 -28.48
N LYS A 47 13.39 8.84 -28.72
CA LYS A 47 12.19 8.68 -27.90
C LYS A 47 11.03 8.20 -28.74
N SER A 48 10.20 7.36 -28.15
CA SER A 48 9.01 6.82 -28.79
C SER A 48 8.05 7.95 -29.16
N LEU A 49 7.62 7.98 -30.43
CA LEU A 49 6.58 8.90 -30.89
C LEU A 49 5.24 8.45 -30.33
N VAL A 50 4.52 9.33 -29.64
CA VAL A 50 3.19 9.06 -29.10
C VAL A 50 2.18 9.13 -30.24
N PRO A 51 1.36 8.09 -30.48
CA PRO A 51 0.29 8.18 -31.47
C PRO A 51 -0.67 9.34 -31.15
N ASN A 52 -0.93 10.23 -32.11
CA ASN A 52 -1.76 11.42 -31.89
C ASN A 52 -3.13 11.10 -31.26
N VAL A 53 -3.76 9.99 -31.66
CA VAL A 53 -5.05 9.53 -31.12
C VAL A 53 -4.99 9.23 -29.60
N PHE A 54 -3.80 8.94 -29.05
CA PHE A 54 -3.60 8.82 -27.60
C PHE A 54 -4.02 10.09 -26.86
N LEU A 55 -3.75 11.28 -27.43
CA LEU A 55 -4.13 12.56 -26.85
C LEU A 55 -5.65 12.70 -26.77
N GLN A 56 -6.41 12.14 -27.73
CA GLN A 56 -7.87 12.11 -27.63
C GLN A 56 -8.34 11.27 -26.44
N GLY A 57 -7.66 10.16 -26.15
CA GLY A 57 -7.88 9.38 -24.94
C GLY A 57 -7.64 10.19 -23.66
N LEU A 58 -6.62 11.06 -23.64
CA LEU A 58 -6.40 11.97 -22.52
C LEU A 58 -7.45 13.07 -22.42
N ILE A 59 -7.91 13.62 -23.55
CA ILE A 59 -9.00 14.59 -23.58
C ILE A 59 -10.29 13.95 -23.04
N SER A 60 -10.61 12.74 -23.49
CA SER A 60 -11.73 11.96 -22.95
C SER A 60 -11.62 11.76 -21.44
N ALA A 61 -10.43 11.41 -20.94
CA ALA A 61 -10.18 11.29 -19.52
C ALA A 61 -10.36 12.63 -18.77
N SER A 62 -9.90 13.75 -19.35
CA SER A 62 -10.13 15.09 -18.78
C SER A 62 -11.62 15.37 -18.62
N LEU A 63 -12.42 15.14 -19.67
CA LEU A 63 -13.84 15.47 -19.63
C LEU A 63 -14.66 14.50 -18.78
N GLY A 64 -14.36 13.21 -18.85
CA GLY A 64 -15.07 12.16 -18.10
C GLY A 64 -14.71 12.09 -16.62
N ALA A 65 -13.51 12.56 -16.23
CA ALA A 65 -13.03 12.47 -14.85
C ALA A 65 -12.99 13.83 -14.12
N LYS A 66 -12.81 14.95 -14.84
CA LYS A 66 -12.79 16.31 -14.25
C LYS A 66 -14.06 17.10 -14.54
N MET A 67 -14.15 17.68 -15.74
CA MET A 67 -15.22 18.58 -16.12
C MET A 67 -15.65 18.27 -17.56
N PRO A 68 -16.90 17.84 -17.79
CA PRO A 68 -18.04 17.90 -16.86
C PRO A 68 -18.05 16.84 -15.74
N GLY A 69 -17.21 15.81 -15.83
CA GLY A 69 -17.01 14.80 -14.79
C GLY A 69 -17.79 13.50 -15.02
N PHE A 70 -17.83 12.64 -14.00
CA PHE A 70 -18.39 11.29 -14.11
C PHE A 70 -19.84 11.29 -14.60
N GLY A 71 -20.13 10.41 -15.56
CA GLY A 71 -21.43 10.33 -16.24
C GLY A 71 -21.53 11.19 -17.50
N THR A 72 -20.46 11.88 -17.88
CA THR A 72 -20.37 12.55 -19.19
C THR A 72 -20.50 11.53 -20.31
N ILE A 73 -21.44 11.76 -21.23
CA ILE A 73 -21.57 10.96 -22.46
C ILE A 73 -20.91 11.73 -23.60
N TYR A 74 -19.95 11.08 -24.25
CA TYR A 74 -19.22 11.67 -25.37
C TYR A 74 -20.02 11.53 -26.66
N LEU A 75 -20.31 12.65 -27.34
CA LEU A 75 -21.05 12.64 -28.61
C LEU A 75 -20.15 12.80 -29.82
N GLY A 76 -19.08 13.59 -29.70
CA GLY A 76 -18.16 13.83 -30.79
C GLY A 76 -16.95 14.63 -30.36
N GLN A 77 -15.88 14.53 -31.14
CA GLN A 77 -14.64 15.28 -30.94
C GLN A 77 -14.08 15.71 -32.28
N GLU A 78 -13.72 16.98 -32.38
CA GLU A 78 -12.82 17.48 -33.41
C GLU A 78 -11.51 17.84 -32.75
N THR A 79 -10.38 17.42 -33.32
CA THR A 79 -9.06 17.69 -32.76
C THR A 79 -8.04 17.87 -33.87
N GLU A 80 -7.33 18.98 -33.81
CA GLU A 80 -6.16 19.29 -34.63
C GLU A 80 -4.90 18.95 -33.83
N PHE A 81 -4.02 18.15 -34.43
CA PHE A 81 -2.70 17.83 -33.87
C PHE A 81 -1.68 18.75 -34.52
N LEU A 82 -1.06 19.59 -33.70
CA LEU A 82 -0.20 20.68 -34.17
C LEU A 82 1.28 20.30 -34.12
N ILE A 83 1.68 19.53 -33.10
CA ILE A 83 3.07 19.18 -32.83
C ILE A 83 3.13 17.75 -32.29
N ASP A 84 4.13 17.00 -32.75
CA ASP A 84 4.42 15.65 -32.27
C ASP A 84 4.72 15.64 -30.76
N VAL A 85 4.20 14.61 -30.10
CA VAL A 85 4.40 14.36 -28.67
C VAL A 85 5.25 13.11 -28.50
N TYR A 86 6.15 13.13 -27.52
CA TYR A 86 7.09 12.05 -27.26
C TYR A 86 6.93 11.46 -25.86
N GLU A 87 7.51 10.28 -25.70
CA GLU A 87 7.72 9.67 -24.39
C GLU A 87 8.34 10.66 -23.37
N ASP A 88 7.83 10.62 -22.14
CA ASP A 88 8.08 11.53 -21.01
C ASP A 88 7.54 12.95 -21.15
N ASP A 89 6.88 13.32 -22.26
CA ASP A 89 6.21 14.61 -22.31
C ASP A 89 5.07 14.66 -21.28
N THR A 90 4.93 15.83 -20.65
CA THR A 90 3.85 16.10 -19.70
C THR A 90 2.81 16.96 -20.38
N ILE A 91 1.65 16.37 -20.65
CA ILE A 91 0.53 17.02 -21.33
C ILE A 91 -0.41 17.65 -20.30
N ILE A 92 -0.64 18.94 -20.45
CA ILE A 92 -1.60 19.75 -19.69
C ILE A 92 -2.78 20.04 -20.61
N ILE A 93 -3.95 19.54 -20.24
CA ILE A 93 -5.20 19.72 -20.97
C ILE A 93 -6.01 20.78 -20.24
N GLN A 94 -6.25 21.90 -20.91
CA GLN A 94 -7.20 22.91 -20.49
C GLN A 94 -8.53 22.67 -21.21
N SER A 95 -9.60 22.52 -20.44
CA SER A 95 -10.96 22.35 -20.95
C SER A 95 -11.80 23.55 -20.54
N GLU A 96 -12.45 24.21 -21.49
CA GLU A 96 -13.28 25.41 -21.28
C GLU A 96 -14.68 25.18 -21.86
N VAL A 97 -15.72 25.36 -21.06
CA VAL A 97 -17.11 25.28 -21.54
C VAL A 97 -17.42 26.52 -22.36
N ILE A 98 -17.60 26.36 -23.67
CA ILE A 98 -17.84 27.47 -24.58
C ILE A 98 -19.32 27.67 -24.90
N GLU A 99 -20.12 26.60 -24.80
CA GLU A 99 -21.55 26.65 -25.06
C GLU A 99 -22.30 25.56 -24.27
N ILE A 100 -23.51 25.86 -23.82
CA ILE A 100 -24.46 24.88 -23.29
C ILE A 100 -25.79 25.05 -24.03
N GLN A 101 -26.20 24.00 -24.73
CA GLN A 101 -27.49 23.91 -25.38
C GLN A 101 -28.46 23.12 -24.51
N GLU A 102 -29.49 23.80 -24.03
CA GLU A 102 -30.57 23.14 -23.30
C GLU A 102 -31.47 22.34 -24.25
N LYS A 103 -31.66 21.05 -23.99
CA LYS A 103 -32.69 20.23 -24.66
C LYS A 103 -33.70 19.75 -23.62
N LYS A 104 -34.86 19.28 -24.09
CA LYS A 104 -35.97 18.85 -23.23
C LYS A 104 -35.59 17.82 -22.15
N SER A 105 -34.66 16.91 -22.46
CA SER A 105 -34.32 15.78 -21.58
C SER A 105 -32.87 15.76 -21.08
N PHE A 106 -31.97 16.53 -21.70
CA PHE A 106 -30.55 16.60 -21.36
C PHE A 106 -29.94 17.88 -21.97
N ASN A 107 -28.80 18.33 -21.45
CA ASN A 107 -28.06 19.43 -22.06
C ASN A 107 -26.96 18.89 -22.97
N ILE A 108 -26.55 19.66 -23.97
CA ILE A 108 -25.34 19.39 -24.76
C ILE A 108 -24.36 20.51 -24.45
N ALA A 109 -23.14 20.19 -24.07
CA ALA A 109 -22.07 21.14 -23.86
C ALA A 109 -21.04 21.03 -24.99
N LEU A 110 -20.60 22.18 -25.50
CA LEU A 110 -19.41 22.30 -26.33
C LEU A 110 -18.26 22.75 -25.44
N ILE A 111 -17.15 22.01 -25.48
CA ILE A 111 -16.00 22.25 -24.63
C ILE A 111 -14.77 22.42 -25.52
N ARG A 112 -14.17 23.61 -25.50
CA ARG A 112 -12.87 23.85 -26.14
C ARG A 112 -11.80 23.17 -25.32
N VAL A 113 -10.91 22.47 -26.00
CA VAL A 113 -9.80 21.76 -25.37
C VAL A 113 -8.49 22.18 -25.99
N ASN A 114 -7.55 22.61 -25.15
CA ASN A 114 -6.19 22.96 -25.55
C ASN A 114 -5.20 22.08 -24.78
N CYS A 115 -4.34 21.38 -25.50
CA CYS A 115 -3.31 20.51 -24.94
C CYS A 115 -1.95 21.18 -25.08
N TYR A 116 -1.25 21.38 -23.96
CA TYR A 116 0.09 21.96 -23.89
C TYR A 116 1.09 20.91 -23.40
N ASN A 117 2.34 20.98 -23.85
CA ASN A 117 3.43 20.20 -23.24
C ASN A 117 4.09 20.95 -22.06
N GLN A 118 5.10 20.35 -21.44
CA GLN A 118 5.86 20.92 -20.31
C GLN A 118 6.55 22.26 -20.61
N ASN A 119 6.76 22.59 -21.89
CA ASN A 119 7.36 23.84 -22.33
C ASN A 119 6.31 24.92 -22.66
N ASN A 120 5.05 24.68 -22.28
CA ASN A 120 3.91 25.54 -22.59
C ASN A 120 3.65 25.68 -24.11
N THR A 121 4.06 24.69 -24.90
CA THR A 121 3.81 24.65 -26.34
C THR A 121 2.47 23.96 -26.60
N LEU A 122 1.58 24.58 -27.40
CA LEU A 122 0.31 23.99 -27.80
C LEU A 122 0.56 22.84 -28.80
N VAL A 123 0.24 21.62 -28.40
CA VAL A 123 0.47 20.40 -29.19
C VAL A 123 -0.79 19.88 -29.86
N ALA A 124 -1.97 20.15 -29.29
CA ALA A 124 -3.26 19.84 -29.90
C ALA A 124 -4.34 20.82 -29.43
N THR A 125 -5.34 21.06 -30.27
CA THR A 125 -6.52 21.87 -29.92
C THR A 125 -7.78 21.27 -30.55
N GLY A 126 -8.94 21.56 -29.99
CA GLY A 126 -10.19 21.04 -30.53
C GLY A 126 -11.43 21.42 -29.74
N VAL A 127 -12.56 20.85 -30.16
CA VAL A 127 -13.84 20.99 -29.47
C VAL A 127 -14.45 19.61 -29.27
N ALA A 128 -14.84 19.34 -28.03
CA ALA A 128 -15.61 18.16 -27.66
C ALA A 128 -17.09 18.51 -27.52
N THR A 129 -17.96 17.68 -28.08
CA THR A 129 -19.41 17.73 -27.89
C THR A 129 -19.80 16.62 -26.92
N VAL A 130 -20.39 17.00 -25.79
CA VAL A 130 -20.72 16.04 -24.72
C VAL A 130 -22.10 16.30 -24.14
N ILE A 131 -22.73 15.26 -23.59
CA ILE A 131 -23.85 15.40 -22.67
C ILE A 131 -23.27 15.39 -21.26
N PRO A 132 -23.21 16.54 -20.55
CA PRO A 132 -22.81 16.55 -19.16
C PRO A 132 -23.85 15.81 -18.29
N PRO A 133 -23.41 15.21 -17.18
CA PRO A 133 -24.33 14.56 -16.26
C PRO A 133 -25.29 15.58 -15.64
N LYS A 134 -26.58 15.23 -15.48
CA LYS A 134 -27.61 16.12 -14.91
C LYS A 134 -27.27 16.55 -13.47
N GLU A 135 -26.71 15.62 -12.73
CA GLU A 135 -26.16 15.81 -11.40
C GLU A 135 -24.75 15.24 -11.42
N LYS A 136 -23.82 15.87 -10.72
CA LYS A 136 -22.48 15.30 -10.56
C LYS A 136 -22.64 13.93 -9.90
N ILE A 137 -22.15 12.86 -10.53
CA ILE A 137 -22.13 11.55 -9.89
C ILE A 137 -21.08 11.62 -8.77
N THR A 138 -21.53 11.97 -7.55
CA THR A 138 -20.70 11.95 -6.33
C THR A 138 -20.72 10.59 -5.67
N LYS A 139 -21.70 9.76 -6.02
CA LYS A 139 -21.93 8.45 -5.42
C LYS A 139 -21.55 7.33 -6.36
N MET A 140 -20.78 6.36 -5.87
CA MET A 140 -20.33 5.20 -6.65
C MET A 140 -20.63 3.91 -5.90
N VAL A 141 -21.16 2.90 -6.61
CA VAL A 141 -21.17 1.53 -6.10
C VAL A 141 -19.77 0.96 -6.26
N ILE A 142 -19.17 0.52 -5.16
CA ILE A 142 -17.78 0.05 -5.14
C ILE A 142 -17.80 -1.44 -4.85
N LYS A 143 -17.38 -2.23 -5.84
CA LYS A 143 -17.30 -3.69 -5.76
C LYS A 143 -15.84 -4.16 -5.73
N PRO A 144 -15.56 -5.34 -5.15
CA PRO A 144 -14.22 -5.89 -5.15
C PRO A 144 -13.75 -6.14 -6.60
N GLU A 145 -12.70 -5.43 -7.01
CA GLU A 145 -12.01 -5.63 -8.29
C GLU A 145 -10.50 -5.65 -8.01
N PHE A 146 -9.85 -6.77 -8.33
CA PHE A 146 -8.45 -7.01 -8.03
C PHE A 146 -7.62 -7.22 -9.29
N LYS A 147 -6.41 -6.67 -9.30
CA LYS A 147 -5.36 -6.98 -10.27
C LYS A 147 -4.15 -7.51 -9.51
N GLY A 148 -4.05 -8.85 -9.39
CA GLY A 148 -3.13 -9.46 -8.42
C GLY A 148 -3.40 -8.92 -7.01
N ALA A 149 -2.33 -8.61 -6.27
CA ALA A 149 -2.35 -8.06 -4.91
C ALA A 149 -3.09 -6.73 -4.71
N VAL A 150 -3.42 -6.03 -5.79
CA VAL A 150 -3.89 -4.64 -5.73
C VAL A 150 -5.38 -4.60 -5.98
N SER A 151 -6.14 -4.19 -4.95
CA SER A 151 -7.51 -3.74 -5.14
C SER A 151 -7.51 -2.42 -5.90
N LYS A 152 -8.31 -2.35 -6.97
CA LYS A 152 -8.46 -1.14 -7.79
C LYS A 152 -9.19 -0.04 -7.02
N ASN A 153 -10.25 -0.41 -6.30
CA ASN A 153 -11.06 0.48 -5.50
C ASN A 153 -11.43 -0.20 -4.17
N PRO A 154 -10.75 0.12 -3.05
CA PRO A 154 -11.16 -0.36 -1.73
C PRO A 154 -12.45 0.34 -1.29
N HIS A 155 -13.25 -0.32 -0.45
CA HIS A 155 -14.51 0.24 0.04
C HIS A 155 -14.28 1.15 1.27
N PRO A 156 -14.52 2.48 1.20
CA PRO A 156 -14.17 3.40 2.29
C PRO A 156 -14.86 3.08 3.61
N LEU A 157 -16.17 2.78 3.58
CA LEU A 157 -16.94 2.44 4.78
C LEU A 157 -16.59 1.05 5.31
N GLY A 158 -16.10 0.17 4.44
CA GLY A 158 -15.60 -1.13 4.86
C GLY A 158 -14.25 -1.02 5.57
N CYS A 159 -13.37 -0.13 5.11
CA CYS A 159 -12.19 0.23 5.88
C CYS A 159 -12.55 0.82 7.25
N LYS A 160 -13.64 1.61 7.36
CA LYS A 160 -14.13 2.10 8.65
C LYS A 160 -14.50 0.97 9.59
N GLU A 161 -15.27 0.01 9.10
CA GLU A 161 -15.67 -1.19 9.84
C GLU A 161 -14.46 -2.03 10.25
N ALA A 162 -13.51 -2.27 9.34
CA ALA A 162 -12.28 -3.02 9.64
C ALA A 162 -11.45 -2.39 10.77
N VAL A 163 -11.34 -1.06 10.80
CA VAL A 163 -10.66 -0.34 11.90
C VAL A 163 -11.50 -0.42 13.18
N ALA A 164 -12.81 -0.24 13.09
CA ALA A 164 -13.72 -0.29 14.24
C ALA A 164 -13.67 -1.65 14.95
N ARG A 165 -13.76 -2.77 14.22
CA ARG A 165 -13.67 -4.13 14.78
C ARG A 165 -12.33 -4.39 15.46
N GLN A 166 -11.21 -3.90 14.90
CA GLN A 166 -9.89 -3.98 15.54
C GLN A 166 -9.82 -3.17 16.84
N ILE A 167 -10.40 -1.96 16.86
CA ILE A 167 -10.49 -1.14 18.08
C ILE A 167 -11.33 -1.84 19.14
N GLU A 168 -12.48 -2.38 18.75
CA GLU A 168 -13.37 -3.11 19.65
C GLU A 168 -12.66 -4.32 20.27
N PHE A 169 -11.97 -5.12 19.45
CA PHE A 169 -11.15 -6.23 19.92
C PHE A 169 -10.16 -5.77 21.00
N VAL A 170 -9.40 -4.68 20.76
CA VAL A 170 -8.44 -4.16 21.75
C VAL A 170 -9.13 -3.67 23.02
N LYS A 171 -10.28 -2.99 22.90
CA LYS A 171 -11.07 -2.55 24.06
C LYS A 171 -11.57 -3.73 24.89
N GLN A 172 -11.98 -4.83 24.25
CA GLN A 172 -12.41 -6.07 24.92
C GLN A 172 -11.26 -6.76 25.69
N GLN A 173 -10.00 -6.62 25.26
CA GLN A 173 -8.83 -7.10 26.01
C GLN A 173 -8.50 -6.26 27.26
N GLY A 174 -9.19 -5.12 27.46
CA GLY A 174 -8.95 -4.19 28.57
C GLY A 174 -7.71 -3.33 28.40
N LYS A 175 -7.42 -2.47 29.38
CA LYS A 175 -6.22 -1.59 29.35
C LYS A 175 -4.95 -2.34 29.79
N TYR A 176 -3.78 -1.82 29.43
CA TYR A 176 -2.48 -2.24 29.97
C TYR A 176 -1.55 -1.05 30.17
N GLU A 177 -0.58 -1.21 31.09
CA GLU A 177 0.54 -0.28 31.26
C GLU A 177 1.44 -0.35 30.02
N GLY A 178 1.66 0.77 29.34
CA GLY A 178 2.37 0.78 28.07
C GLY A 178 2.80 2.18 27.65
N PRO A 179 3.21 2.36 26.39
CA PRO A 179 3.75 3.61 25.90
C PRO A 179 2.68 4.69 25.88
N LYS A 180 3.11 5.95 25.90
CA LYS A 180 2.26 7.14 25.89
C LYS A 180 2.46 7.99 24.64
N LYS A 181 3.62 7.94 24.00
CA LYS A 181 3.98 8.73 22.82
C LYS A 181 4.62 7.84 21.76
N VAL A 182 3.81 7.38 20.80
CA VAL A 182 4.23 6.35 19.85
C VAL A 182 4.41 6.91 18.45
N LEU A 183 5.54 6.58 17.81
CA LEU A 183 5.78 6.78 16.38
C LEU A 183 5.73 5.43 15.66
N ILE A 184 4.86 5.31 14.66
CA ILE A 184 4.75 4.12 13.82
C ILE A 184 5.12 4.50 12.39
N ILE A 185 6.15 3.85 11.86
CA ILE A 185 6.64 4.06 10.50
C ILE A 185 6.10 2.89 9.65
N GLY A 186 5.14 3.17 8.76
CA GLY A 186 4.33 2.16 8.08
C GLY A 186 3.00 1.87 8.81
N ALA A 187 2.25 2.91 9.16
CA ALA A 187 1.14 2.84 10.12
C ALA A 187 -0.27 2.57 9.53
N SER A 188 -0.39 2.42 8.22
CA SER A 188 -1.68 2.47 7.50
C SER A 188 -2.34 1.10 7.26
N SER A 189 -1.60 0.00 7.44
CA SER A 189 -2.12 -1.36 7.23
C SER A 189 -1.33 -2.40 8.01
N GLY A 190 -1.84 -3.64 8.03
CA GLY A 190 -1.17 -4.80 8.60
C GLY A 190 -0.71 -4.59 10.05
N TYR A 191 0.50 -5.07 10.36
CA TYR A 191 1.06 -4.95 11.70
C TYR A 191 1.22 -3.51 12.17
N GLY A 192 1.61 -2.56 11.32
CA GLY A 192 1.77 -1.16 11.74
C GLY A 192 0.44 -0.50 12.12
N LEU A 193 -0.64 -0.77 11.40
CA LEU A 193 -1.98 -0.32 11.81
C LEU A 193 -2.41 -0.99 13.12
N ALA A 194 -2.18 -2.30 13.25
CA ALA A 194 -2.49 -3.04 14.46
C ALA A 194 -1.71 -2.54 15.69
N THR A 195 -0.43 -2.15 15.53
CA THR A 195 0.37 -1.48 16.56
C THR A 195 -0.30 -0.19 16.98
N ARG A 196 -0.67 0.64 16.00
CA ARG A 196 -1.24 1.96 16.25
C ARG A 196 -2.57 1.87 17.00
N ILE A 197 -3.42 0.92 16.61
CA ILE A 197 -4.68 0.61 17.31
C ILE A 197 -4.41 0.08 18.71
N SER A 198 -3.51 -0.90 18.84
CA SER A 198 -3.21 -1.54 20.13
C SER A 198 -2.65 -0.57 21.16
N THR A 199 -1.76 0.35 20.77
CA THR A 199 -1.19 1.34 21.69
C THR A 199 -2.19 2.45 22.01
N ALA A 200 -2.90 3.00 21.01
CA ALA A 200 -3.88 4.06 21.25
C ALA A 200 -5.03 3.57 22.15
N PHE A 201 -5.67 2.46 21.78
CA PHE A 201 -6.87 2.01 22.48
C PHE A 201 -6.57 1.05 23.64
N GLY A 202 -5.39 0.44 23.69
CA GLY A 202 -4.96 -0.44 24.78
C GLY A 202 -4.17 0.25 25.89
N SER A 203 -3.16 1.06 25.57
CA SER A 203 -2.35 1.79 26.57
C SER A 203 -2.70 3.27 26.74
N GLY A 204 -3.60 3.80 25.89
CA GLY A 204 -3.99 5.21 25.90
C GLY A 204 -2.95 6.13 25.28
N ALA A 205 -2.18 5.63 24.31
CA ALA A 205 -1.09 6.40 23.72
C ALA A 205 -1.57 7.43 22.69
N ASP A 206 -0.91 8.58 22.66
CA ASP A 206 -0.92 9.45 21.50
C ASP A 206 -0.06 8.83 20.39
N THR A 207 -0.46 8.98 19.13
CA THR A 207 0.21 8.32 18.00
C THR A 207 0.54 9.25 16.84
N ILE A 208 1.76 9.12 16.32
CA ILE A 208 2.16 9.58 14.99
C ILE A 208 2.24 8.36 14.08
N GLY A 209 1.53 8.41 12.95
CA GLY A 209 1.65 7.41 11.90
C GLY A 209 2.27 8.01 10.64
N VAL A 210 3.33 7.38 10.13
CA VAL A 210 3.94 7.68 8.83
C VAL A 210 3.51 6.59 7.85
N SER A 211 3.09 6.97 6.65
CA SER A 211 2.67 6.02 5.60
C SER A 211 2.79 6.65 4.21
N PHE A 212 2.70 5.85 3.16
CA PHE A 212 2.71 6.32 1.78
C PHE A 212 1.46 5.82 1.06
N GLU A 213 0.40 6.61 1.14
CA GLU A 213 -0.93 6.24 0.66
C GLU A 213 -1.43 7.24 -0.37
N LEU A 214 -2.16 6.74 -1.37
CA LEU A 214 -2.73 7.58 -2.42
C LEU A 214 -4.17 7.89 -2.05
N GLY A 215 -4.49 9.18 -1.92
CA GLY A 215 -5.84 9.64 -1.61
C GLY A 215 -6.82 9.55 -2.77
N VAL A 216 -8.01 10.08 -2.52
CA VAL A 216 -9.05 10.23 -3.55
C VAL A 216 -8.50 11.08 -4.70
N SER A 217 -8.79 10.66 -5.92
CA SER A 217 -8.49 11.39 -7.15
C SER A 217 -9.48 10.96 -8.22
N ASP A 218 -9.43 11.57 -9.39
CA ASP A 218 -10.37 11.24 -10.47
C ASP A 218 -10.20 9.82 -11.03
N LYS A 219 -9.12 9.11 -10.67
CA LYS A 219 -8.84 7.75 -11.15
C LYS A 219 -9.08 6.67 -10.12
N ARG A 220 -9.21 7.03 -8.83
CA ARG A 220 -9.31 6.06 -7.73
C ARG A 220 -9.99 6.68 -6.52
N VAL A 221 -10.70 5.84 -5.78
CA VAL A 221 -11.31 6.20 -4.50
C VAL A 221 -10.31 6.22 -3.34
N GLY A 222 -9.01 6.32 -3.61
CA GLY A 222 -7.93 6.17 -2.62
C GLY A 222 -7.54 4.72 -2.34
N THR A 223 -6.46 4.51 -1.60
CA THR A 223 -6.02 3.17 -1.14
C THR A 223 -6.68 2.78 0.17
N ALA A 224 -6.65 1.49 0.53
CA ALA A 224 -7.24 1.04 1.79
C ALA A 224 -6.53 1.70 2.99
N GLY A 225 -5.20 1.83 2.92
CA GLY A 225 -4.41 2.48 3.96
C GLY A 225 -4.72 3.98 4.10
N TRP A 226 -5.12 4.65 3.01
CA TRP A 226 -5.62 6.03 3.08
C TRP A 226 -6.86 6.14 3.98
N TRP A 227 -7.85 5.29 3.74
CA TRP A 227 -9.08 5.26 4.55
C TRP A 227 -8.82 4.81 5.99
N ASN A 228 -7.97 3.80 6.19
CA ASN A 228 -7.59 3.35 7.52
C ASN A 228 -6.98 4.50 8.36
N ASN A 229 -6.12 5.32 7.76
CA ASN A 229 -5.52 6.49 8.42
C ASN A 229 -6.58 7.52 8.85
N ILE A 230 -7.58 7.78 8.01
CA ILE A 230 -8.68 8.71 8.30
C ILE A 230 -9.51 8.18 9.45
N TRP A 231 -9.99 6.94 9.35
CA TRP A 231 -10.88 6.35 10.35
C TRP A 231 -10.19 6.13 11.69
N PHE A 232 -8.93 5.68 11.69
CA PHE A 232 -8.14 5.60 12.92
C PHE A 232 -8.07 6.96 13.61
N LYS A 233 -7.75 8.02 12.87
CA LYS A 233 -7.64 9.38 13.42
C LYS A 233 -8.97 9.85 14.00
N GLU A 234 -10.07 9.66 13.28
CA GLU A 234 -11.41 10.01 13.73
C GLU A 234 -11.76 9.32 15.05
N PHE A 235 -11.58 7.99 15.13
CA PHE A 235 -11.87 7.24 16.35
C PHE A 235 -10.95 7.62 17.51
N ALA A 236 -9.66 7.85 17.25
CA ALA A 236 -8.71 8.24 18.30
C ALA A 236 -9.06 9.63 18.87
N GLN A 237 -9.43 10.59 18.01
CA GLN A 237 -9.84 11.93 18.43
C GLN A 237 -11.16 11.93 19.21
N GLN A 238 -12.10 11.05 18.88
CA GLN A 238 -13.32 10.83 19.66
C GLN A 238 -13.03 10.35 21.09
N ASP A 239 -11.99 9.53 21.26
CA ASP A 239 -11.50 9.08 22.57
C ASP A 239 -10.53 10.09 23.23
N GLY A 240 -10.37 11.29 22.65
CA GLY A 240 -9.54 12.37 23.22
C GLY A 240 -8.03 12.21 23.02
N LEU A 241 -7.60 11.28 22.16
CA LEU A 241 -6.18 11.01 21.88
C LEU A 241 -5.65 11.88 20.74
N ILE A 242 -4.37 12.25 20.82
CA ILE A 242 -3.68 12.91 19.71
C ILE A 242 -3.31 11.86 18.67
N ALA A 243 -3.86 12.00 17.47
CA ALA A 243 -3.53 11.18 16.30
C ALA A 243 -3.08 12.06 15.14
N LYS A 244 -1.81 11.91 14.72
CA LYS A 244 -1.24 12.64 13.57
C LYS A 244 -0.84 11.69 12.45
N ASN A 245 -1.28 11.97 11.23
CA ASN A 245 -0.85 11.29 10.02
C ASN A 245 0.20 12.13 9.27
N PHE A 246 1.28 11.49 8.86
CA PHE A 246 2.21 11.96 7.82
C PHE A 246 2.07 11.03 6.63
N VAL A 247 1.68 11.59 5.48
CA VAL A 247 1.58 10.86 4.22
C VAL A 247 2.70 11.32 3.31
N GLY A 248 3.68 10.45 3.09
CA GLY A 248 4.88 10.78 2.32
C GLY A 248 5.93 9.68 2.39
N ASP A 249 7.01 9.87 1.64
CA ASP A 249 8.10 8.90 1.58
C ASP A 249 8.86 8.87 2.92
N ALA A 250 8.66 7.82 3.70
CA ALA A 250 9.31 7.62 4.99
C ALA A 250 10.85 7.45 4.87
N PHE A 251 11.36 7.10 3.69
CA PHE A 251 12.80 7.04 3.44
C PHE A 251 13.43 8.44 3.33
N SER A 252 12.64 9.45 2.96
CA SER A 252 13.12 10.82 2.75
C SER A 252 13.56 11.50 4.05
N THR A 253 14.58 12.34 3.94
CA THR A 253 15.02 13.23 5.04
C THR A 253 13.93 14.22 5.43
N GLN A 254 13.13 14.69 4.46
CA GLN A 254 12.07 15.66 4.70
C GLN A 254 11.02 15.13 5.67
N ILE A 255 10.51 13.90 5.46
CA ILE A 255 9.50 13.32 6.35
C ILE A 255 10.06 13.09 7.76
N LYS A 256 11.33 12.69 7.90
CA LYS A 256 12.01 12.59 9.19
C LYS A 256 12.03 13.95 9.92
N GLN A 257 12.40 15.02 9.21
CA GLN A 257 12.44 16.38 9.76
C GLN A 257 11.05 16.90 10.15
N ASP A 258 10.03 16.65 9.33
CA ASP A 258 8.65 17.07 9.60
C ASP A 258 8.08 16.38 10.85
N VAL A 259 8.38 15.08 11.02
CA VAL A 259 8.03 14.33 12.22
C VAL A 259 8.75 14.90 13.44
N ILE A 260 10.07 15.10 13.36
CA ILE A 260 10.87 15.68 14.46
C ILE A 260 10.31 17.04 14.88
N LYS A 261 10.00 17.91 13.92
CA LYS A 261 9.42 19.22 14.18
C LYS A 261 8.08 19.11 14.92
N TYR A 262 7.19 18.25 14.44
CA TYR A 262 5.89 18.05 15.09
C TYR A 262 6.05 17.47 16.50
N VAL A 263 7.02 16.57 16.72
CA VAL A 263 7.28 16.00 18.04
C VAL A 263 7.65 17.10 19.03
N LYS A 264 8.58 17.99 18.65
CA LYS A 264 9.02 19.13 19.46
C LYS A 264 7.91 20.14 19.73
N GLU A 265 7.10 20.46 18.72
CA GLU A 265 6.15 21.57 18.80
C GLU A 265 4.77 21.18 19.34
N LYS A 266 4.32 19.93 19.11
CA LYS A 266 2.91 19.54 19.25
C LYS A 266 2.68 18.17 19.89
N PHE A 267 3.72 17.36 20.09
CA PHE A 267 3.55 15.98 20.57
C PHE A 267 4.12 15.70 21.97
N GLY A 268 4.57 16.73 22.68
CA GLY A 268 5.12 16.58 24.04
C GLY A 268 6.64 16.35 24.09
N GLY A 269 7.35 16.59 22.99
CA GLY A 269 8.81 16.69 22.94
C GLY A 269 9.58 15.36 22.89
N LYS A 270 9.01 14.26 23.42
CA LYS A 270 9.66 12.95 23.49
C LYS A 270 8.75 11.83 22.98
N ILE A 271 9.36 10.79 22.42
CA ILE A 271 8.74 9.53 21.97
C ILE A 271 9.26 8.39 22.86
N ASP A 272 8.38 7.49 23.30
CA ASP A 272 8.72 6.34 24.14
C ASP A 272 8.62 4.98 23.43
N LEU A 273 7.91 4.91 22.30
CA LEU A 273 7.91 3.73 21.43
C LEU A 273 8.02 4.13 19.95
N ILE A 274 8.94 3.46 19.24
CA ILE A 274 9.08 3.54 17.79
C ILE A 274 8.85 2.16 17.19
N VAL A 275 7.95 2.05 16.22
CA VAL A 275 7.73 0.80 15.50
C VAL A 275 8.03 1.00 14.02
N TYR A 276 8.98 0.22 13.52
CA TYR A 276 9.37 0.18 12.12
C TYR A 276 8.67 -0.99 11.41
N SER A 277 7.58 -0.67 10.72
CA SER A 277 6.69 -1.61 10.02
C SER A 277 6.56 -1.26 8.53
N LEU A 278 7.63 -0.75 7.91
CA LEU A 278 7.63 -0.47 6.47
C LEU A 278 7.76 -1.76 5.65
N ALA A 279 6.85 -1.90 4.69
CA ALA A 279 6.94 -2.88 3.61
C ALA A 279 6.81 -2.14 2.29
N SER A 280 7.92 -1.92 1.60
CA SER A 280 7.97 -1.21 0.31
C SER A 280 8.72 -2.03 -0.73
N GLY A 281 8.24 -2.03 -1.97
CA GLY A 281 8.97 -2.60 -3.10
C GLY A 281 10.12 -1.72 -3.60
N ARG A 282 10.23 -0.49 -3.10
CA ARG A 282 11.14 0.54 -3.62
C ARG A 282 11.61 1.49 -2.51
N ARG A 283 12.86 1.94 -2.62
CA ARG A 283 13.44 2.99 -1.77
C ARG A 283 14.25 3.95 -2.63
N THR A 284 14.01 5.25 -2.48
CA THR A 284 14.96 6.26 -2.95
C THR A 284 15.89 6.58 -1.78
N ASP A 285 17.18 6.28 -1.92
CA ASP A 285 18.15 6.47 -0.85
C ASP A 285 18.41 7.98 -0.64
N PRO A 286 18.25 8.51 0.57
CA PRO A 286 18.40 9.93 0.83
C PRO A 286 19.86 10.43 0.75
N LYS A 287 20.87 9.55 0.75
CA LYS A 287 22.29 9.92 0.72
C LYS A 287 22.82 10.06 -0.70
N ASP A 288 22.47 9.15 -1.60
CA ASP A 288 22.98 9.15 -2.97
C ASP A 288 21.91 9.48 -4.04
N GLY A 289 20.64 9.59 -3.65
CA GLY A 289 19.51 9.91 -4.53
C GLY A 289 19.08 8.78 -5.46
N LYS A 290 19.71 7.60 -5.39
CA LYS A 290 19.38 6.47 -6.27
C LYS A 290 18.12 5.76 -5.80
N THR A 291 17.36 5.26 -6.76
CA THR A 291 16.17 4.46 -6.48
C THR A 291 16.48 2.97 -6.64
N TYR A 292 16.30 2.24 -5.55
CA TYR A 292 16.49 0.81 -5.44
C TYR A 292 15.12 0.12 -5.46
N ASN A 293 15.03 -1.03 -6.12
CA ASN A 293 13.84 -1.87 -6.12
C ASN A 293 14.19 -3.22 -5.48
N SER A 294 13.34 -3.68 -4.55
CA SER A 294 13.45 -5.03 -3.99
C SER A 294 12.79 -6.03 -4.92
N VAL A 295 13.31 -7.24 -4.94
CA VAL A 295 12.67 -8.39 -5.60
C VAL A 295 12.51 -9.52 -4.59
N LEU A 296 11.55 -10.40 -4.83
CA LEU A 296 11.40 -11.66 -4.10
C LEU A 296 11.90 -12.78 -5.00
N LYS A 297 13.16 -13.18 -4.79
CA LYS A 297 13.87 -14.20 -5.56
C LYS A 297 14.72 -15.08 -4.64
N ASN A 298 14.95 -16.34 -5.01
CA ASN A 298 15.87 -17.22 -4.28
C ASN A 298 17.33 -16.87 -4.67
N ILE A 299 18.27 -16.95 -3.75
CA ILE A 299 19.67 -16.53 -3.99
C ILE A 299 20.47 -17.59 -4.77
N ASP A 300 20.14 -18.86 -4.60
CA ASP A 300 20.97 -19.96 -5.06
C ASP A 300 20.46 -20.59 -6.36
N HIS A 301 19.15 -20.77 -6.50
CA HIS A 301 18.52 -21.52 -7.58
C HIS A 301 17.13 -20.98 -7.92
N GLU A 302 16.50 -21.49 -8.98
CA GLU A 302 15.10 -21.19 -9.30
C GLU A 302 14.17 -22.06 -8.45
N VAL A 303 13.11 -21.47 -7.90
CA VAL A 303 12.07 -22.18 -7.14
C VAL A 303 10.83 -22.30 -8.01
N ASN A 304 10.34 -23.51 -8.19
CA ASN A 304 9.06 -23.78 -8.85
C ASN A 304 8.15 -24.50 -7.87
N ALA A 305 7.11 -23.82 -7.40
CA ALA A 305 6.30 -24.31 -6.30
C ALA A 305 4.82 -23.96 -6.49
N PRO A 306 3.90 -24.78 -5.95
CA PRO A 306 2.48 -24.49 -6.04
C PRO A 306 2.13 -23.24 -5.22
N THR A 307 1.07 -22.57 -5.65
CA THR A 307 0.40 -21.47 -4.95
C THR A 307 -1.11 -21.54 -5.24
N ILE A 308 -1.89 -20.60 -4.71
CA ILE A 308 -3.34 -20.52 -4.97
C ILE A 308 -3.61 -19.37 -5.95
N ASP A 309 -4.30 -19.66 -7.05
CA ASP A 309 -4.96 -18.63 -7.83
C ASP A 309 -6.24 -18.22 -7.09
N LEU A 310 -6.23 -17.03 -6.49
CA LEU A 310 -7.35 -16.55 -5.67
C LEU A 310 -8.64 -16.34 -6.49
N ALA A 311 -8.54 -16.06 -7.78
CA ALA A 311 -9.70 -15.84 -8.64
C ALA A 311 -10.30 -17.17 -9.10
N ALA A 312 -9.45 -18.11 -9.51
CA ALA A 312 -9.89 -19.45 -9.91
C ALA A 312 -10.21 -20.37 -8.71
N GLN A 313 -9.73 -19.99 -7.51
CA GLN A 313 -9.82 -20.76 -6.27
C GLN A 313 -9.25 -22.18 -6.42
N LYS A 314 -8.09 -22.28 -7.06
CA LYS A 314 -7.41 -23.55 -7.38
C LYS A 314 -5.91 -23.42 -7.19
N LEU A 315 -5.25 -24.56 -7.06
CA LEU A 315 -3.80 -24.62 -7.07
C LEU A 315 -3.28 -24.29 -8.47
N THR A 316 -2.17 -23.57 -8.51
CA THR A 316 -1.44 -23.25 -9.73
C THR A 316 0.05 -23.27 -9.44
N MET A 317 0.88 -23.40 -10.47
CA MET A 317 2.34 -23.34 -10.30
C MET A 317 2.82 -21.91 -10.44
N SER A 318 3.69 -21.49 -9.53
CA SER A 318 4.39 -20.22 -9.61
C SER A 318 5.90 -20.43 -9.62
N LYS A 319 6.57 -19.68 -10.48
CA LYS A 319 8.03 -19.69 -10.61
C LYS A 319 8.62 -18.45 -9.93
N MET A 320 9.67 -18.68 -9.16
CA MET A 320 10.55 -17.65 -8.61
C MET A 320 11.95 -17.86 -9.17
N GLU A 321 12.48 -16.84 -9.85
CA GLU A 321 13.80 -16.92 -10.46
C GLU A 321 14.92 -16.82 -9.43
N LYS A 322 16.12 -17.19 -9.85
CA LYS A 322 17.36 -16.90 -9.12
C LYS A 322 17.66 -15.40 -9.14
N ALA A 323 18.07 -14.86 -8.00
CA ALA A 323 18.50 -13.48 -7.86
C ALA A 323 19.93 -13.27 -8.37
N SER A 324 20.15 -12.16 -9.07
CA SER A 324 21.47 -11.60 -9.34
C SER A 324 22.06 -10.96 -8.07
N LYS A 325 23.39 -10.76 -8.06
CA LYS A 325 24.07 -10.05 -6.96
C LYS A 325 23.54 -8.62 -6.75
N GLU A 326 23.19 -7.95 -7.84
CA GLU A 326 22.62 -6.60 -7.79
C GLU A 326 21.23 -6.60 -7.17
N GLU A 327 20.36 -7.54 -7.56
CA GLU A 327 19.01 -7.70 -6.97
C GLU A 327 19.06 -7.99 -5.47
N ILE A 328 20.03 -8.78 -5.01
CA ILE A 328 20.25 -9.03 -3.58
C ILE A 328 20.64 -7.73 -2.87
N ALA A 329 21.63 -7.00 -3.38
CA ALA A 329 22.08 -5.74 -2.80
C ALA A 329 20.97 -4.68 -2.77
N ASN A 330 20.20 -4.56 -3.86
CA ASN A 330 19.07 -3.64 -3.95
C ASN A 330 17.95 -4.03 -2.97
N THR A 331 17.68 -5.32 -2.79
CA THR A 331 16.68 -5.79 -1.82
C THR A 331 17.11 -5.50 -0.38
N VAL A 332 18.39 -5.69 -0.05
CA VAL A 332 18.96 -5.30 1.25
C VAL A 332 18.83 -3.79 1.46
N LYS A 333 19.12 -2.98 0.44
CA LYS A 333 18.95 -1.52 0.50
C LYS A 333 17.51 -1.11 0.82
N VAL A 334 16.51 -1.79 0.28
CA VAL A 334 15.09 -1.44 0.45
C VAL A 334 14.50 -2.00 1.75
N MET A 335 14.75 -3.28 2.05
CA MET A 335 14.05 -4.04 3.10
C MET A 335 14.93 -4.38 4.31
N GLY A 336 16.20 -3.97 4.30
CA GLY A 336 17.13 -4.09 5.41
C GLY A 336 16.88 -3.08 6.53
N GLY A 337 17.83 -2.96 7.45
CA GLY A 337 17.69 -2.10 8.62
C GLY A 337 18.27 -0.70 8.48
N GLU A 338 18.87 -0.37 7.32
CA GLU A 338 19.57 0.90 7.15
C GLU A 338 18.66 2.12 7.41
N ASP A 339 17.45 2.15 6.85
CA ASP A 339 16.54 3.28 7.07
C ASP A 339 15.95 3.31 8.48
N TRP A 340 15.71 2.16 9.11
CA TRP A 340 15.33 2.11 10.52
C TRP A 340 16.39 2.77 11.39
N LYS A 341 17.67 2.47 11.14
CA LYS A 341 18.79 3.12 11.82
C LYS A 341 18.80 4.64 11.57
N LEU A 342 18.63 5.08 10.32
CA LEU A 342 18.57 6.51 9.99
C LEU A 342 17.42 7.24 10.72
N TRP A 343 16.29 6.57 10.95
CA TRP A 343 15.22 7.12 11.78
C TRP A 343 15.66 7.28 13.23
N ILE A 344 16.29 6.26 13.83
CA ILE A 344 16.74 6.31 15.22
C ILE A 344 17.83 7.38 15.41
N GLU A 345 18.84 7.41 14.54
CA GLU A 345 19.91 8.42 14.54
C GLU A 345 19.30 9.84 14.49
N ALA A 346 18.41 10.11 13.53
CA ALA A 346 17.81 11.44 13.37
C ALA A 346 16.95 11.86 14.58
N LEU A 347 16.19 10.93 15.17
CA LEU A 347 15.36 11.20 16.35
C LEU A 347 16.22 11.40 17.61
N LYS A 348 17.29 10.64 17.75
CA LYS A 348 18.25 10.76 18.86
C LYS A 348 19.01 12.08 18.78
N ASP A 349 19.56 12.43 17.62
CA ASP A 349 20.29 13.68 17.39
C ASP A 349 19.42 14.92 17.62
N ALA A 350 18.12 14.80 17.32
CA ALA A 350 17.16 15.85 17.59
C ALA A 350 16.73 15.94 19.07
N ASP A 351 17.22 15.04 19.92
CA ASP A 351 16.84 14.89 21.34
C ASP A 351 15.31 14.71 21.50
N VAL A 352 14.69 13.81 20.73
CA VAL A 352 13.25 13.51 20.83
C VAL A 352 12.94 12.09 21.28
N LEU A 353 13.94 11.32 21.72
CA LEU A 353 13.77 10.00 22.34
C LEU A 353 13.69 10.12 23.86
N ALA A 354 12.71 9.46 24.47
CA ALA A 354 12.57 9.40 25.92
C ALA A 354 13.61 8.46 26.56
N GLU A 355 13.87 8.65 27.85
CA GLU A 355 14.53 7.65 28.68
C GLU A 355 13.69 6.37 28.70
N GLY A 356 14.32 5.21 28.55
CA GLY A 356 13.66 3.91 28.43
C GLY A 356 12.97 3.67 27.09
N CYS A 357 13.21 4.50 26.07
CA CYS A 357 12.55 4.36 24.76
C CYS A 357 12.74 2.96 24.16
N VAL A 358 11.65 2.39 23.67
CA VAL A 358 11.64 1.09 22.98
C VAL A 358 11.55 1.33 21.48
N THR A 359 12.30 0.57 20.70
CA THR A 359 12.16 0.52 19.25
C THR A 359 12.17 -0.92 18.75
N THR A 360 11.27 -1.24 17.81
CA THR A 360 11.25 -2.56 17.20
C THR A 360 10.91 -2.52 15.72
N ALA A 361 11.51 -3.43 14.96
CA ALA A 361 11.18 -3.67 13.57
C ALA A 361 10.54 -5.05 13.38
N TYR A 362 9.49 -5.12 12.56
CA TYR A 362 8.83 -6.39 12.26
C TYR A 362 9.56 -7.18 11.17
N SER A 363 9.73 -8.47 11.44
CA SER A 363 10.30 -9.45 10.53
C SER A 363 9.40 -10.68 10.44
N TYR A 364 9.73 -11.56 9.51
CA TYR A 364 9.13 -12.87 9.36
C TYR A 364 10.24 -13.84 8.93
N GLU A 365 10.29 -14.99 9.59
CA GLU A 365 11.22 -16.09 9.31
C GLU A 365 10.45 -17.25 8.69
N GLY A 366 9.34 -17.64 9.32
CA GLY A 366 8.50 -18.76 8.88
C GLY A 366 9.14 -20.12 9.15
N PRO A 367 8.44 -21.21 8.80
CA PRO A 367 8.97 -22.56 9.01
C PRO A 367 9.90 -23.00 7.90
N ARG A 368 10.51 -24.18 8.08
CA ARG A 368 11.44 -24.80 7.12
C ARG A 368 10.89 -24.86 5.69
N ALA A 369 9.59 -25.13 5.52
CA ALA A 369 8.94 -25.17 4.21
C ALA A 369 9.03 -23.84 3.42
N MET A 370 9.33 -22.74 4.12
CA MET A 370 9.43 -21.39 3.55
C MET A 370 10.87 -20.90 3.38
N TYR A 371 11.88 -21.70 3.76
CA TYR A 371 13.27 -21.25 3.79
C TYR A 371 13.80 -20.85 2.41
N ASP A 372 13.42 -21.55 1.34
CA ASP A 372 13.84 -21.17 -0.02
C ASP A 372 13.31 -19.80 -0.45
N ILE A 373 12.27 -19.28 0.20
CA ILE A 373 11.68 -17.97 -0.12
C ILE A 373 12.18 -16.93 0.85
N TYR A 374 12.11 -17.20 2.16
CA TYR A 374 12.35 -16.20 3.19
C TYR A 374 13.78 -16.22 3.70
N GLU A 375 14.34 -17.35 4.12
CA GLU A 375 15.69 -17.40 4.69
C GLU A 375 16.80 -17.37 3.61
N GLY A 376 16.66 -18.23 2.60
CA GLY A 376 17.55 -18.38 1.44
C GLY A 376 17.23 -17.44 0.27
N GLY A 377 16.21 -16.59 0.42
CA GLY A 377 15.85 -15.58 -0.57
C GLY A 377 16.53 -14.23 -0.36
N THR A 378 16.34 -13.33 -1.34
CA THR A 378 16.76 -11.92 -1.28
C THR A 378 16.21 -11.21 -0.04
N ILE A 379 14.99 -11.54 0.38
CA ILE A 379 14.37 -10.97 1.58
C ILE A 379 15.09 -11.43 2.85
N GLY A 380 15.59 -12.66 2.91
CA GLY A 380 16.39 -13.17 4.02
C GLY A 380 17.71 -12.46 4.18
N ALA A 381 18.36 -12.10 3.06
CA ALA A 381 19.54 -11.24 3.09
C ALA A 381 19.22 -9.87 3.72
N ALA A 382 18.07 -9.28 3.37
CA ALA A 382 17.61 -8.04 3.98
C ALA A 382 17.29 -8.21 5.48
N LYS A 383 16.70 -9.34 5.90
CA LYS A 383 16.41 -9.60 7.31
C LYS A 383 17.67 -9.80 8.15
N ARG A 384 18.72 -10.42 7.61
CA ARG A 384 20.03 -10.49 8.28
C ARG A 384 20.67 -9.12 8.47
N ASP A 385 20.53 -8.22 7.49
CA ASP A 385 20.95 -6.82 7.66
C ASP A 385 20.11 -6.11 8.73
N LEU A 386 18.79 -6.32 8.75
CA LEU A 386 17.90 -5.77 9.79
C LEU A 386 18.32 -6.22 11.20
N GLU A 387 18.66 -7.49 11.38
CA GLU A 387 19.15 -8.05 12.65
C GLU A 387 20.51 -7.45 13.05
N GLN A 388 21.42 -7.26 12.09
CA GLN A 388 22.67 -6.57 12.34
C GLN A 388 22.43 -5.12 12.79
N LYS A 389 21.53 -4.40 12.13
CA LYS A 389 21.20 -3.01 12.46
C LYS A 389 20.48 -2.88 13.79
N ALA A 390 19.71 -3.89 14.22
CA ALA A 390 19.13 -3.91 15.55
C ALA A 390 20.20 -3.86 16.65
N LYS A 391 21.34 -4.54 16.47
CA LYS A 391 22.46 -4.50 17.41
C LYS A 391 23.10 -3.11 17.48
N GLU A 392 23.34 -2.49 16.33
CA GLU A 392 23.84 -1.11 16.26
C GLU A 392 22.87 -0.11 16.93
N ILE A 393 21.57 -0.26 16.68
CA ILE A 393 20.52 0.57 17.30
C ILE A 393 20.48 0.37 18.82
N GLN A 394 20.62 -0.87 19.32
CA GLN A 394 20.68 -1.13 20.75
C GLN A 394 21.87 -0.40 21.39
N GLU A 395 23.05 -0.43 20.76
CA GLU A 395 24.23 0.31 21.24
C GLU A 395 23.96 1.81 21.34
N GLU A 396 23.26 2.39 20.36
CA GLU A 396 22.87 3.80 20.38
C GLU A 396 21.86 4.13 21.50
N LEU A 397 20.99 3.20 21.85
CA LEU A 397 19.95 3.42 22.87
C LEU A 397 20.43 3.16 24.30
N ASN A 398 21.61 2.56 24.49
CA ASN A 398 22.17 2.29 25.83
C ASN A 398 22.29 3.56 26.69
N SER A 399 22.62 4.72 26.10
CA SER A 399 22.72 5.98 26.84
C SER A 399 21.38 6.52 27.37
N LEU A 400 20.26 5.96 26.88
CA LEU A 400 18.90 6.31 27.26
C LEU A 400 18.24 5.17 28.06
N ASN A 401 19.00 4.14 28.48
CA ASN A 401 18.44 2.89 29.01
C ASN A 401 17.33 2.28 28.13
N GLY A 402 17.40 2.51 26.82
CA GLY A 402 16.41 2.10 25.83
C GLY A 402 16.64 0.68 25.30
N GLN A 403 15.70 0.21 24.49
CA GLN A 403 15.72 -1.15 23.92
C GLN A 403 15.47 -1.11 22.41
N GLY A 404 16.31 -1.78 21.62
CA GLY A 404 16.17 -1.94 20.18
C GLY A 404 16.25 -3.41 19.77
N PHE A 405 15.19 -3.96 19.18
CA PHE A 405 15.15 -5.38 18.83
C PHE A 405 14.25 -5.70 17.63
N VAL A 406 14.52 -6.81 16.94
CA VAL A 406 13.64 -7.35 15.89
C VAL A 406 12.56 -8.22 16.52
N ALA A 407 11.31 -8.08 16.08
CA ALA A 407 10.22 -8.98 16.44
C ALA A 407 9.85 -9.85 15.22
N VAL A 408 9.93 -11.17 15.38
CA VAL A 408 9.60 -12.14 14.32
C VAL A 408 8.14 -12.54 14.48
N ALA A 409 7.31 -12.03 13.58
CA ALA A 409 5.86 -12.18 13.62
C ALA A 409 5.40 -13.42 12.84
N LYS A 410 4.16 -13.84 13.03
CA LYS A 410 3.57 -14.99 12.35
C LYS A 410 3.22 -14.68 10.89
N ALA A 411 3.00 -15.72 10.09
CA ALA A 411 2.45 -15.64 8.76
C ALA A 411 1.00 -15.14 8.80
N LEU A 412 0.74 -14.04 8.09
CA LEU A 412 -0.58 -13.46 7.92
C LEU A 412 -0.82 -13.06 6.46
N VAL A 413 -2.10 -12.98 6.10
CA VAL A 413 -2.52 -12.41 4.83
C VAL A 413 -2.15 -10.93 4.80
N THR A 414 -1.36 -10.56 3.80
CA THR A 414 -1.09 -9.18 3.40
C THR A 414 -1.26 -9.09 1.90
N LYS A 415 -1.36 -7.87 1.37
CA LYS A 415 -1.45 -7.65 -0.08
C LYS A 415 -0.28 -8.33 -0.81
N ALA A 416 0.94 -8.18 -0.29
CA ALA A 416 2.14 -8.76 -0.91
C ALA A 416 2.22 -10.28 -0.74
N SER A 417 1.92 -10.79 0.45
CA SER A 417 2.10 -12.22 0.77
C SER A 417 1.12 -13.14 0.06
N ALA A 418 -0.07 -12.64 -0.31
CA ALA A 418 -1.11 -13.41 -0.98
C ALA A 418 -0.75 -13.96 -2.37
N TYR A 419 0.41 -13.59 -2.93
CA TYR A 419 0.87 -14.01 -4.25
C TYR A 419 2.29 -14.61 -4.23
N ILE A 420 2.89 -14.75 -3.06
CA ILE A 420 4.20 -15.39 -2.91
C ILE A 420 4.01 -16.91 -3.14
N PRO A 421 4.87 -17.60 -3.90
CA PRO A 421 4.81 -19.06 -4.05
C PRO A 421 4.73 -19.75 -2.68
N LEU A 422 3.98 -20.86 -2.56
CA LEU A 422 3.71 -21.60 -1.31
C LEU A 422 2.96 -20.84 -0.20
N PHE A 423 3.09 -19.52 -0.09
CA PHE A 423 2.60 -18.78 1.08
C PHE A 423 1.07 -18.86 1.26
N PRO A 424 0.21 -18.64 0.25
CA PRO A 424 -1.23 -18.77 0.42
C PRO A 424 -1.67 -20.16 0.88
N ILE A 425 -1.01 -21.20 0.37
CA ILE A 425 -1.26 -22.60 0.76
C ILE A 425 -0.92 -22.78 2.23
N TYR A 426 0.31 -22.44 2.60
CA TYR A 426 0.79 -22.55 3.98
C TYR A 426 -0.08 -21.77 4.96
N CYS A 427 -0.35 -20.51 4.66
CA CYS A 427 -1.12 -19.62 5.51
C CYS A 427 -2.55 -20.16 5.72
N SER A 428 -3.20 -20.66 4.65
CA SER A 428 -4.55 -21.24 4.74
C SER A 428 -4.58 -22.51 5.61
N ILE A 429 -3.57 -23.39 5.50
CA ILE A 429 -3.49 -24.60 6.34
C ILE A 429 -3.17 -24.22 7.79
N LEU A 430 -2.21 -23.31 7.99
CA LEU A 430 -1.85 -22.81 9.31
C LEU A 430 -3.05 -22.23 10.05
N TYR A 431 -3.89 -21.45 9.36
CA TYR A 431 -5.11 -20.89 9.93
C TYR A 431 -6.05 -21.98 10.42
N LYS A 432 -6.27 -23.03 9.63
CA LYS A 432 -7.10 -24.17 10.04
C LYS A 432 -6.57 -24.85 11.30
N VAL A 433 -5.28 -25.17 11.32
CA VAL A 433 -4.63 -25.85 12.45
C VAL A 433 -4.67 -24.98 13.71
N MET A 434 -4.32 -23.70 13.60
CA MET A 434 -4.31 -22.79 14.74
C MET A 434 -5.74 -22.46 15.23
N LYS A 435 -6.75 -22.39 14.35
CA LYS A 435 -8.16 -22.23 14.75
C LYS A 435 -8.64 -23.45 15.53
N LYS A 436 -8.33 -24.66 15.05
CA LYS A 436 -8.60 -25.92 15.76
C LYS A 436 -7.97 -25.93 17.16
N ASN A 437 -6.77 -25.37 17.29
CA ASN A 437 -6.03 -25.32 18.56
C ASN A 437 -6.38 -24.10 19.43
N GLY A 438 -7.23 -23.18 18.97
CA GLY A 438 -7.57 -21.95 19.68
C GLY A 438 -6.44 -20.94 19.77
N THR A 439 -5.42 -21.03 18.91
CA THR A 439 -4.24 -20.17 18.89
C THR A 439 -4.16 -19.26 17.66
N HIS A 440 -5.15 -19.31 16.75
CA HIS A 440 -5.17 -18.43 15.57
C HIS A 440 -5.24 -16.97 15.98
N GLU A 441 -4.38 -16.17 15.36
CA GLU A 441 -4.32 -14.73 15.54
C GLU A 441 -4.26 -14.07 14.17
N ASN A 442 -4.99 -12.96 14.01
CA ASN A 442 -4.77 -12.01 12.93
C ASN A 442 -3.80 -10.89 13.39
N CYS A 443 -3.63 -9.84 12.57
CA CYS A 443 -2.69 -8.76 12.86
C CYS A 443 -2.96 -8.10 14.22
N ILE A 444 -4.22 -7.79 14.52
CA ILE A 444 -4.58 -7.08 15.75
C ILE A 444 -4.41 -7.96 16.99
N ALA A 445 -4.80 -9.24 16.91
CA ALA A 445 -4.65 -10.17 18.01
C ALA A 445 -3.18 -10.37 18.39
N GLN A 446 -2.34 -10.67 17.39
CA GLN A 446 -0.93 -10.90 17.63
C GLN A 446 -0.22 -9.65 18.18
N ILE A 447 -0.45 -8.47 17.59
CA ILE A 447 0.22 -7.26 18.05
C ILE A 447 -0.27 -6.82 19.42
N ASN A 448 -1.55 -7.02 19.73
CA ASN A 448 -2.06 -6.75 21.08
C ASN A 448 -1.38 -7.65 22.12
N ARG A 449 -1.32 -8.97 21.87
CA ARG A 449 -0.61 -9.92 22.75
C ARG A 449 0.87 -9.58 22.86
N PHE A 450 1.53 -9.33 21.75
CA PHE A 450 2.95 -8.97 21.71
C PHE A 450 3.24 -7.73 22.57
N LEU A 451 2.50 -6.64 22.37
CA LEU A 451 2.73 -5.42 23.14
C LEU A 451 2.41 -5.60 24.63
N ARG A 452 1.26 -6.20 24.96
CA ARG A 452 0.80 -6.38 26.34
C ARG A 452 1.66 -7.35 27.14
N GLU A 453 1.96 -8.50 26.57
CA GLU A 453 2.55 -9.62 27.32
C GLU A 453 4.07 -9.69 27.16
N MET A 454 4.60 -9.27 26.01
CA MET A 454 6.02 -9.48 25.68
C MET A 454 6.83 -8.19 25.70
N VAL A 455 6.26 -7.05 25.28
CA VAL A 455 6.99 -5.77 25.32
C VAL A 455 6.86 -5.11 26.68
N TYR A 456 5.63 -4.95 27.17
CA TYR A 456 5.29 -4.28 28.43
C TYR A 456 4.78 -5.24 29.51
N GLY A 457 4.90 -6.55 29.27
CA GLY A 457 4.59 -7.61 30.24
C GLY A 457 5.85 -8.42 30.61
N ASP A 458 5.63 -9.57 31.24
CA ASP A 458 6.66 -10.45 31.79
C ASP A 458 6.86 -11.77 31.00
N LYS A 459 6.18 -11.93 29.87
CA LYS A 459 6.22 -13.15 29.04
C LYS A 459 7.05 -13.01 27.77
N ARG A 460 8.09 -12.17 27.79
CA ARG A 460 8.95 -11.97 26.62
C ARG A 460 9.70 -13.27 26.29
N ILE A 461 9.55 -13.73 25.06
CA ILE A 461 10.31 -14.86 24.50
C ILE A 461 11.35 -14.28 23.54
N VAL A 462 12.61 -14.61 23.78
CA VAL A 462 13.76 -14.15 22.98
C VAL A 462 14.54 -15.38 22.52
N ASP A 463 14.94 -15.41 21.25
CA ASP A 463 15.80 -16.47 20.73
C ASP A 463 17.30 -16.18 20.90
N ASP A 464 18.15 -17.13 20.52
CA ASP A 464 19.61 -17.04 20.64
C ASP A 464 20.22 -15.87 19.85
N SER A 465 19.50 -15.35 18.86
CA SER A 465 19.90 -14.19 18.06
C SER A 465 19.47 -12.86 18.68
N GLY A 466 18.77 -12.87 19.82
CA GLY A 466 18.24 -11.68 20.50
C GLY A 466 16.93 -11.16 19.90
N ARG A 467 16.24 -11.95 19.07
CA ARG A 467 14.97 -11.57 18.43
C ARG A 467 13.81 -11.94 19.34
N VAL A 468 12.79 -11.09 19.42
CA VAL A 468 11.56 -11.39 20.16
C VAL A 468 10.63 -12.21 19.28
N ARG A 469 10.01 -13.26 19.85
CA ARG A 469 9.32 -14.32 19.10
C ARG A 469 7.80 -14.39 19.36
N PRO A 470 7.01 -13.38 18.94
CA PRO A 470 5.55 -13.50 19.01
C PRO A 470 4.97 -14.56 18.06
N ASP A 471 5.75 -15.07 17.10
CA ASP A 471 5.42 -16.21 16.24
C ASP A 471 5.47 -17.59 16.96
N ASN A 472 5.79 -17.62 18.25
CA ASN A 472 5.96 -18.86 19.03
C ASN A 472 4.78 -19.85 18.95
N TRP A 473 3.54 -19.38 18.74
CA TRP A 473 2.37 -20.25 18.56
C TRP A 473 2.27 -20.86 17.16
N GLU A 474 2.75 -20.16 16.13
CA GLU A 474 2.91 -20.75 14.80
C GLU A 474 4.02 -21.79 14.82
N MET A 475 5.14 -21.48 15.48
CA MET A 475 6.34 -22.31 15.51
C MET A 475 6.26 -23.49 16.50
N ASP A 476 5.10 -23.72 17.13
CA ASP A 476 4.89 -24.91 17.95
C ASP A 476 5.07 -26.20 17.13
N ALA A 477 5.79 -27.16 17.67
CA ALA A 477 6.18 -28.36 16.92
C ALA A 477 4.97 -29.22 16.49
N ALA A 478 3.90 -29.27 17.29
CA ALA A 478 2.69 -30.00 16.93
C ALA A 478 1.90 -29.27 15.85
N VAL A 479 1.86 -27.92 15.91
CA VAL A 479 1.26 -27.10 14.84
C VAL A 479 2.00 -27.31 13.52
N GLN A 480 3.32 -27.21 13.51
CA GLN A 480 4.11 -27.37 12.28
C GLN A 480 3.99 -28.78 11.70
N ALA A 481 3.96 -29.84 12.53
CA ALA A 481 3.76 -31.21 12.05
C ALA A 481 2.40 -31.40 11.34
N GLU A 482 1.31 -30.83 11.88
CA GLU A 482 -0.01 -30.90 11.24
C GLU A 482 -0.06 -30.06 9.95
N VAL A 483 0.61 -28.90 9.93
CA VAL A 483 0.72 -28.07 8.72
C VAL A 483 1.52 -28.77 7.63
N GLU A 484 2.65 -29.40 7.96
CA GLU A 484 3.46 -30.20 7.01
C GLU A 484 2.65 -31.35 6.40
N GLN A 485 1.82 -32.03 7.20
CA GLN A 485 0.92 -33.06 6.71
C GLN A 485 -0.13 -32.49 5.73
N GLY A 486 -0.71 -31.32 6.06
CA GLY A 486 -1.63 -30.64 5.16
C GLY A 486 -0.97 -30.25 3.84
N MET A 487 0.23 -29.66 3.90
CA MET A 487 1.01 -29.25 2.73
C MET A 487 1.33 -30.44 1.81
N ALA A 488 1.60 -31.62 2.38
CA ALA A 488 1.91 -32.83 1.63
C ALA A 488 0.68 -33.47 0.94
N THR A 489 -0.54 -33.13 1.36
CA THR A 489 -1.78 -33.78 0.90
C THR A 489 -2.73 -32.86 0.13
N ILE A 490 -2.45 -31.56 0.09
CA ILE A 490 -3.34 -30.59 -0.57
C ILE A 490 -3.43 -30.82 -2.08
N SER A 491 -4.64 -30.69 -2.61
CA SER A 491 -4.98 -30.76 -4.03
C SER A 491 -6.14 -29.80 -4.35
N ASP A 492 -6.48 -29.67 -5.64
CA ASP A 492 -7.64 -28.88 -6.06
C ASP A 492 -8.95 -29.43 -5.46
N GLU A 493 -9.07 -30.74 -5.32
CA GLU A 493 -10.28 -31.42 -4.85
C GLU A 493 -10.50 -31.25 -3.34
N ASN A 494 -9.44 -31.02 -2.56
CA ASN A 494 -9.51 -30.99 -1.10
C ASN A 494 -9.06 -29.65 -0.49
N LEU A 495 -8.86 -28.60 -1.30
CA LEU A 495 -8.36 -27.29 -0.87
C LEU A 495 -9.11 -26.76 0.36
N PHE A 496 -10.45 -26.77 0.33
CA PHE A 496 -11.29 -26.30 1.44
C PHE A 496 -11.40 -27.30 2.61
N ASP A 497 -11.03 -28.57 2.37
CA ASP A 497 -11.06 -29.64 3.38
C ASP A 497 -9.75 -29.75 4.15
N VAL A 498 -8.61 -29.41 3.55
CA VAL A 498 -7.28 -29.49 4.19
C VAL A 498 -6.84 -28.13 4.74
N SER A 499 -7.39 -27.03 4.21
CA SER A 499 -7.04 -25.67 4.60
C SER A 499 -8.26 -24.84 5.00
N ASP A 500 -8.03 -23.69 5.59
CA ASP A 500 -9.03 -22.64 5.82
C ASP A 500 -8.89 -21.55 4.74
N PHE A 501 -9.03 -21.98 3.48
CA PHE A 501 -8.90 -21.06 2.35
C PHE A 501 -10.02 -19.99 2.33
N GLN A 502 -11.22 -20.31 2.84
CA GLN A 502 -12.28 -19.32 2.98
C GLN A 502 -11.88 -18.22 3.97
N GLY A 503 -11.37 -18.57 5.15
CA GLY A 503 -10.88 -17.58 6.11
C GLY A 503 -9.72 -16.73 5.56
N PHE A 504 -8.84 -17.33 4.75
CA PHE A 504 -7.80 -16.60 4.03
C PHE A 504 -8.39 -15.57 3.06
N LEU A 505 -9.41 -15.96 2.27
CA LEU A 505 -10.08 -15.07 1.32
C LEU A 505 -10.83 -13.94 2.04
N ASP A 506 -11.52 -14.26 3.13
CA ASP A 506 -12.23 -13.28 3.95
C ASP A 506 -11.25 -12.22 4.48
N GLU A 507 -10.13 -12.63 5.08
CA GLU A 507 -9.09 -11.69 5.53
C GLU A 507 -8.52 -10.86 4.36
N PHE A 508 -8.31 -11.44 3.18
CA PHE A 508 -7.86 -10.71 1.99
C PHE A 508 -8.86 -9.64 1.52
N LEU A 509 -10.17 -9.95 1.57
CA LEU A 509 -11.24 -9.01 1.23
C LEU A 509 -11.33 -7.88 2.27
N GLU A 510 -11.26 -8.22 3.55
CA GLU A 510 -11.33 -7.25 4.67
C GLU A 510 -10.19 -6.23 4.61
N LEU A 511 -8.97 -6.63 4.20
CA LEU A 511 -7.84 -5.72 3.97
C LEU A 511 -8.14 -4.60 2.96
N ASN A 512 -9.20 -4.76 2.16
CA ASN A 512 -9.63 -3.81 1.14
C ASN A 512 -11.05 -3.26 1.41
N GLY A 513 -11.61 -3.51 2.60
CA GLY A 513 -12.92 -3.03 3.02
C GLY A 513 -14.10 -3.88 2.53
N PHE A 514 -13.88 -5.11 2.10
CA PHE A 514 -14.94 -5.99 1.61
C PHE A 514 -15.22 -7.14 2.58
N GLY A 515 -16.37 -7.80 2.43
CA GLY A 515 -16.72 -8.99 3.21
C GLY A 515 -17.44 -8.73 4.53
N PHE A 516 -17.82 -7.48 4.84
CA PHE A 516 -18.56 -7.16 6.05
C PHE A 516 -20.07 -7.32 5.86
N ASP A 517 -20.68 -8.14 6.70
CA ASP A 517 -22.11 -8.48 6.72
C ASP A 517 -23.03 -7.28 7.03
N ASN A 518 -22.51 -6.31 7.79
CA ASN A 518 -23.23 -5.09 8.15
C ASN A 518 -23.12 -3.96 7.12
N ILE A 519 -22.50 -4.22 5.95
CA ILE A 519 -22.32 -3.22 4.89
C ILE A 519 -23.04 -3.69 3.63
N ASP A 520 -23.97 -2.87 3.15
CA ASP A 520 -24.60 -3.07 1.86
C ASP A 520 -23.71 -2.51 0.73
N TYR A 521 -22.97 -3.40 0.07
CA TYR A 521 -22.05 -3.07 -1.02
C TYR A 521 -22.75 -2.73 -2.35
N ASP A 522 -24.07 -2.88 -2.44
CA ASP A 522 -24.85 -2.43 -3.60
C ASP A 522 -25.33 -0.98 -3.45
N VAL A 523 -25.18 -0.38 -2.26
CA VAL A 523 -25.51 1.03 -2.00
C VAL A 523 -24.38 1.97 -2.45
N PRO A 524 -24.68 3.00 -3.26
CA PRO A 524 -23.68 3.98 -3.68
C PRO A 524 -23.09 4.78 -2.51
N VAL A 525 -21.76 4.87 -2.45
CA VAL A 525 -21.00 5.65 -1.46
C VAL A 525 -20.69 7.04 -2.00
N ASP A 526 -20.97 8.09 -1.21
CA ASP A 526 -20.66 9.49 -1.57
C ASP A 526 -19.17 9.81 -1.37
N ILE A 527 -18.41 9.74 -2.46
CA ILE A 527 -16.96 9.96 -2.45
C ILE A 527 -16.61 11.42 -2.20
N GLU A 528 -17.41 12.37 -2.67
CA GLU A 528 -17.14 13.80 -2.46
C GLU A 528 -17.34 14.21 -0.99
N ALA A 529 -18.34 13.62 -0.32
CA ALA A 529 -18.49 13.80 1.12
C ALA A 529 -17.29 13.23 1.89
N LEU A 530 -16.80 12.05 1.49
CA LEU A 530 -15.66 11.40 2.14
C LEU A 530 -14.32 12.08 1.82
N GLU A 531 -14.15 12.67 0.63
CA GLU A 531 -12.94 13.41 0.25
C GLU A 531 -12.69 14.62 1.19
N LYS A 532 -13.76 15.18 1.79
CA LYS A 532 -13.64 16.26 2.77
C LYS A 532 -13.03 15.79 4.10
N LEU A 533 -13.05 14.49 4.38
CA LEU A 533 -12.38 13.90 5.53
C LEU A 533 -10.87 13.87 5.23
N THR A 534 -10.18 14.97 5.51
CA THR A 534 -8.73 15.09 5.25
C THR A 534 -7.88 15.00 6.52
N TYR A 535 -6.60 14.73 6.27
CA TYR A 535 -5.54 14.12 7.09
C TYR A 535 -5.07 14.87 8.34
#